data_AF-A0A0D2ITM2-F1
#
_entry.id   AF-A0A0D2ITM2-F1
#
_cell.length_a   1.000
_cell.length_b   1.000
_cell.length_c   1.000
_cell.angle_alpha   90.00
_cell.angle_beta   90.00
_cell.angle_gamma   90.00
#
_symmetry.space_group_name_H-M   'P 1'
#
loop_
_entity.id
_entity.type
_entity.pdbx_description
1 polymer ?
#
loop_
_entity_poly.entity_id
_entity_poly.type
_entity_poly.pdbx_seq_one_letter_code
_entity_poly.pdbx_strand_id
1 'polypeptide(L)'
;MCRDFVLRVAKEPVVLVGNSIGGFISASMAADYPDLVKGLVLVNSAGPIDASFDIQEHATKTKSPPPAWVASAVTAGLMAYLEGSIAGQLKWLYPTAPERADTWLEQEIFRAACDGRSPDVFRSVFYLPPPRALNWLVADAWRGPTLVLQGVLDPLNDAAGRAAQMEALCPNAKAVRLQAGHCPQDEQPEAVNNALLQWIVSDVMGQAGPGAASGSEVAAAAPAAS
;
A
#
# COMPACT_ATOMS: atom_id res chain seq x y z
N MET A 1 12.05 8.82 -1.65
CA MET A 1 11.35 9.14 -0.39
C MET A 1 11.17 7.92 0.51
N CYS A 2 10.27 6.96 0.22
CA CYS A 2 10.04 5.81 1.11
C CYS A 2 11.31 4.94 1.30
N ARG A 3 12.03 4.63 0.21
CA ARG A 3 13.36 4.01 0.26
C ARG A 3 14.33 4.76 1.18
N ASP A 4 14.45 6.07 0.98
CA ASP A 4 15.43 6.88 1.72
C ASP A 4 15.07 6.96 3.20
N PHE A 5 13.78 6.97 3.53
CA PHE A 5 13.30 6.88 4.91
C PHE A 5 13.72 5.55 5.54
N VAL A 6 13.54 4.43 4.84
CA VAL A 6 14.00 3.12 5.35
C VAL A 6 15.51 3.11 5.55
N LEU A 7 16.30 3.58 4.58
CA LEU A 7 17.76 3.60 4.68
C LEU A 7 18.30 4.52 5.78
N ARG A 8 17.65 5.66 6.02
CA ARG A 8 18.18 6.71 6.92
C ARG A 8 17.58 6.66 8.32
N VAL A 9 16.31 6.26 8.44
CA VAL A 9 15.56 6.31 9.70
C VAL A 9 15.35 4.90 10.26
N ALA A 10 14.69 4.01 9.52
CA ALA A 10 14.41 2.66 10.01
C ALA A 10 15.69 1.80 10.14
N LYS A 11 16.60 1.94 9.17
CA LYS A 11 17.91 1.27 9.08
C LYS A 11 17.86 -0.27 9.06
N GLU A 12 16.69 -0.84 8.86
CA GLU A 12 16.48 -2.26 8.65
C GLU A 12 15.28 -2.48 7.71
N PRO A 13 15.15 -3.68 7.10
CA PRO A 13 14.00 -4.00 6.27
C PRO A 13 12.68 -3.93 7.07
N VAL A 14 11.62 -3.39 6.45
CA VAL A 14 10.36 -3.06 7.14
C VAL A 14 9.16 -3.79 6.54
N VAL A 15 8.07 -3.89 7.31
CA VAL A 15 6.76 -4.20 6.73
C VAL A 15 6.15 -2.90 6.21
N LEU A 16 5.85 -2.83 4.92
CA LEU A 16 5.21 -1.67 4.31
C LEU A 16 3.69 -1.82 4.40
N VAL A 17 3.01 -0.79 4.91
CA VAL A 17 1.55 -0.73 4.98
C VAL A 17 1.10 0.52 4.24
N GLY A 18 0.22 0.36 3.25
CA GLY A 18 -0.27 1.48 2.45
C GLY A 18 -1.75 1.39 2.14
N ASN A 19 -2.48 2.49 2.36
CA ASN A 19 -3.88 2.63 1.98
C ASN A 19 -4.02 3.37 0.65
N SER A 20 -4.93 2.91 -0.23
CA SER A 20 -5.24 3.58 -1.50
C SER A 20 -3.99 3.80 -2.36
N ILE A 21 -3.70 5.03 -2.78
CA ILE A 21 -2.47 5.38 -3.51
C ILE A 21 -1.19 4.97 -2.75
N GLY A 22 -1.22 5.04 -1.41
CA GLY A 22 -0.12 4.58 -0.56
C GLY A 22 0.15 3.08 -0.72
N GLY A 23 -0.89 2.27 -0.97
CA GLY A 23 -0.73 0.84 -1.27
C GLY A 23 0.05 0.61 -2.56
N PHE A 24 -0.26 1.38 -3.62
CA PHE A 24 0.44 1.28 -4.89
C PHE A 24 1.91 1.75 -4.79
N ILE A 25 2.15 2.81 -4.01
CA ILE A 25 3.51 3.29 -3.70
C ILE A 25 4.29 2.22 -2.93
N SER A 26 3.67 1.60 -1.92
CA SER A 26 4.28 0.50 -1.16
C SER A 26 4.60 -0.71 -2.03
N ALA A 27 3.69 -1.12 -2.92
CA ALA A 27 3.92 -2.21 -3.87
C ALA A 27 5.06 -1.89 -4.84
N SER A 28 5.10 -0.66 -5.36
CA SER A 28 6.20 -0.20 -6.22
C SER A 28 7.54 -0.20 -5.49
N MET A 29 7.57 0.24 -4.23
CA MET A 29 8.78 0.20 -3.41
C MET A 29 9.26 -1.23 -3.16
N ALA A 30 8.33 -2.15 -2.83
CA ALA A 30 8.66 -3.56 -2.62
C ALA A 30 9.19 -4.23 -3.89
N ALA A 31 8.62 -3.90 -5.05
CA ALA A 31 9.09 -4.39 -6.34
C ALA A 31 10.49 -3.86 -6.72
N ASP A 32 10.75 -2.57 -6.47
CA ASP A 32 12.00 -1.92 -6.90
C ASP A 32 13.14 -2.11 -5.89
N TYR A 33 12.83 -2.33 -4.61
CA TYR A 33 13.79 -2.46 -3.51
C TYR A 33 13.42 -3.62 -2.56
N PRO A 34 13.35 -4.86 -3.04
CA PRO A 34 12.86 -6.00 -2.26
C PRO A 34 13.68 -6.24 -0.98
N ASP A 35 15.00 -6.01 -1.01
CA ASP A 35 15.87 -6.20 0.16
C ASP A 35 15.54 -5.27 1.34
N LEU A 36 14.77 -4.21 1.11
CA LEU A 36 14.35 -3.25 2.15
C LEU A 36 12.98 -3.58 2.75
N VAL A 37 12.34 -4.67 2.31
CA VAL A 37 10.97 -5.01 2.70
C VAL A 37 10.94 -6.44 3.26
N LYS A 38 10.24 -6.62 4.39
CA LYS A 38 9.97 -7.94 5.00
C LYS A 38 8.57 -8.46 4.64
N GLY A 39 7.65 -7.56 4.34
CA GLY A 39 6.27 -7.89 4.00
C GLY A 39 5.53 -6.66 3.47
N LEU A 40 4.48 -6.91 2.69
CA LEU A 40 3.66 -5.87 2.07
C LEU A 40 2.20 -5.98 2.50
N VAL A 41 1.60 -4.87 2.92
CA VAL A 41 0.19 -4.78 3.30
C VAL A 41 -0.50 -3.74 2.45
N LEU A 42 -1.48 -4.20 1.67
CA LEU A 42 -2.27 -3.42 0.73
C LEU A 42 -3.66 -3.19 1.31
N VAL A 43 -3.96 -1.98 1.75
CA VAL A 43 -5.24 -1.62 2.36
C VAL A 43 -6.08 -0.86 1.34
N ASN A 44 -7.10 -1.48 0.74
CA ASN A 44 -7.86 -0.89 -0.39
C ASN A 44 -6.95 -0.22 -1.43
N SER A 45 -5.88 -0.93 -1.84
CA SER A 45 -4.82 -0.33 -2.65
C SER A 45 -5.34 0.13 -4.02
N ALA A 46 -4.87 1.29 -4.44
CA ALA A 46 -4.97 1.75 -5.82
C ALA A 46 -4.06 0.92 -6.75
N GLY A 47 -4.14 1.19 -8.04
CA GLY A 47 -3.34 0.54 -9.09
C GLY A 47 -4.18 -0.41 -9.94
N PRO A 48 -3.89 -0.50 -11.25
CA PRO A 48 -4.62 -1.40 -12.13
C PRO A 48 -4.31 -2.86 -11.80
N ILE A 49 -5.30 -3.73 -11.91
CA ILE A 49 -5.10 -5.18 -11.89
C ILE A 49 -5.34 -5.65 -13.32
N ASP A 50 -4.33 -6.29 -13.92
CA ASP A 50 -4.35 -6.68 -15.32
C ASP A 50 -3.64 -8.02 -15.48
N ALA A 51 -4.43 -9.06 -15.74
CA ALA A 51 -3.93 -10.42 -15.95
C ALA A 51 -3.12 -10.57 -17.26
N SER A 52 -3.29 -9.62 -18.20
CA SER A 52 -2.55 -9.59 -19.46
C SER A 52 -1.33 -8.66 -19.42
N PHE A 53 -0.97 -8.15 -18.24
CA PHE A 53 0.13 -7.21 -18.11
C PHE A 53 1.46 -7.84 -18.52
N ASP A 54 2.13 -7.21 -19.49
CA ASP A 54 3.48 -7.56 -19.92
C ASP A 54 4.43 -6.38 -19.67
N ILE A 55 5.53 -6.63 -18.96
CA ILE A 55 6.50 -5.58 -18.58
C ILE A 55 7.30 -5.06 -19.77
N GLN A 56 7.54 -5.87 -20.79
CA GLN A 56 8.29 -5.47 -21.99
C GLN A 56 7.44 -4.56 -22.88
N GLU A 57 6.18 -4.91 -23.10
CA GLU A 57 5.22 -4.04 -23.79
C GLU A 57 5.04 -2.74 -22.99
N HIS A 58 4.85 -2.85 -21.67
CA HIS A 58 4.66 -1.70 -20.80
C HIS A 58 5.84 -0.72 -20.84
N ALA A 59 7.08 -1.21 -20.91
CA ALA A 59 8.28 -0.37 -20.99
C ALA A 59 8.30 0.56 -22.22
N THR A 60 7.53 0.23 -23.27
CA THR A 60 7.39 1.08 -24.47
C THR A 60 6.24 2.08 -24.40
N LYS A 61 5.34 1.93 -23.41
CA LYS A 61 4.15 2.79 -23.28
C LYS A 61 4.56 4.16 -22.79
N THR A 62 4.10 5.19 -23.49
CA THR A 62 4.28 6.59 -23.09
C THR A 62 2.92 7.24 -22.87
N LYS A 63 2.86 8.15 -21.90
CA LYS A 63 1.70 8.99 -21.66
C LYS A 63 1.97 10.36 -22.25
N SER A 64 1.11 10.80 -23.17
CA SER A 64 1.13 12.19 -23.64
C SER A 64 0.31 13.05 -22.67
N PRO A 65 0.92 13.97 -21.92
CA PRO A 65 0.17 14.81 -21.00
C PRO A 65 -0.69 15.81 -21.78
N PRO A 66 -1.86 16.21 -21.25
CA PRO A 66 -2.65 17.28 -21.83
C PRO A 66 -1.89 18.63 -21.73
N PRO A 67 -2.28 19.65 -22.52
CA PRO A 67 -1.72 20.99 -22.37
C PRO A 67 -1.80 21.49 -20.92
N ALA A 68 -0.78 22.22 -20.45
CA ALA A 68 -0.68 22.61 -19.04
C ALA A 68 -1.93 23.35 -18.52
N TRP A 69 -2.52 24.22 -19.34
CA TRP A 69 -3.75 24.94 -18.98
C TRP A 69 -4.96 24.01 -18.81
N VAL A 70 -5.04 22.91 -19.58
CA VAL A 70 -6.09 21.90 -19.43
C VAL A 70 -5.90 21.16 -18.12
N ALA A 71 -4.68 20.71 -17.83
CA ALA A 71 -4.35 20.05 -16.57
C ALA A 71 -4.69 20.97 -15.38
N SER A 72 -4.30 22.24 -15.45
CA SER A 72 -4.62 23.24 -14.43
C SER A 72 -6.13 23.47 -14.25
N ALA A 73 -6.89 23.58 -15.34
CA ALA A 73 -8.33 23.77 -15.26
C ALA A 73 -9.05 22.56 -14.64
N VAL A 74 -8.67 21.35 -15.06
CA VAL A 74 -9.23 20.10 -14.50
C VAL A 74 -8.87 19.95 -13.03
N THR A 75 -7.61 20.19 -12.66
CA THR A 75 -7.17 20.18 -11.25
C THR A 75 -7.92 21.21 -10.43
N ALA A 76 -8.08 22.44 -10.91
CA ALA A 76 -8.81 23.48 -10.18
C ALA A 76 -10.28 23.10 -9.93
N GLY A 77 -10.95 22.54 -10.95
CA GLY A 77 -12.32 22.04 -10.81
C GLY A 77 -12.43 20.89 -9.82
N LEU A 78 -11.49 19.93 -9.86
CA LEU A 78 -11.42 18.83 -8.90
C LEU A 78 -11.21 19.35 -7.48
N MET A 79 -10.26 20.27 -7.26
CA MET A 79 -9.99 20.84 -5.94
C MET A 79 -11.22 21.55 -5.38
N ALA A 80 -11.88 22.40 -6.18
CA ALA A 80 -13.10 23.08 -5.77
C ALA A 80 -14.23 22.10 -5.40
N TYR A 81 -14.37 21.01 -6.15
CA TYR A 81 -15.33 19.95 -5.83
C TYR A 81 -14.99 19.25 -4.51
N LEU A 82 -13.73 18.84 -4.34
CA LEU A 82 -13.28 18.10 -3.16
C LEU A 82 -13.42 18.95 -1.89
N GLU A 83 -12.96 20.20 -1.92
CA GLU A 83 -13.07 21.17 -0.82
C GLU A 83 -14.53 21.42 -0.42
N GLY A 84 -15.43 21.54 -1.41
CA GLY A 84 -16.85 21.78 -1.17
C GLY A 84 -17.66 20.57 -0.70
N SER A 85 -17.07 19.37 -0.66
CA SER A 85 -17.81 18.12 -0.43
C SER A 85 -17.17 17.15 0.57
N ILE A 86 -16.19 17.59 1.35
CA ILE A 86 -15.42 16.73 2.27
C ILE A 86 -16.34 15.91 3.20
N ALA A 87 -17.24 16.56 3.95
CA ALA A 87 -18.17 15.87 4.84
C ALA A 87 -19.04 14.82 4.13
N GLY A 88 -19.49 15.11 2.90
CA GLY A 88 -20.29 14.18 2.11
C GLY A 88 -19.48 12.98 1.63
N GLN A 89 -18.27 13.23 1.14
CA GLN A 89 -17.35 12.18 0.71
C GLN A 89 -16.91 11.29 1.88
N LEU A 90 -16.62 11.87 3.04
CA LEU A 90 -16.26 11.11 4.24
C LEU A 90 -17.36 10.12 4.64
N LYS A 91 -18.62 10.56 4.69
CA LYS A 91 -19.76 9.66 4.97
C LYS A 91 -19.90 8.55 3.93
N TRP A 92 -19.61 8.84 2.68
CA TRP A 92 -19.64 7.86 1.60
C TRP A 92 -18.51 6.84 1.72
N LEU A 93 -17.32 7.27 2.14
CA LEU A 93 -16.13 6.43 2.32
C LEU A 93 -16.17 5.60 3.62
N TYR A 94 -17.02 5.96 4.59
CA TYR A 94 -17.18 5.31 5.91
C TYR A 94 -18.63 4.81 6.12
N PRO A 95 -19.10 3.81 5.34
CA PRO A 95 -20.48 3.36 5.35
C PRO A 95 -20.90 2.57 6.61
N THR A 96 -19.97 1.98 7.36
CA THR A 96 -20.26 1.13 8.53
C THR A 96 -20.02 1.82 9.87
N ALA A 97 -19.08 2.77 9.92
CA ALA A 97 -18.82 3.58 11.10
C ALA A 97 -18.59 5.06 10.72
N PRO A 98 -19.61 5.78 10.20
CA PRO A 98 -19.47 7.16 9.75
C PRO A 98 -19.05 8.14 10.86
N GLU A 99 -19.30 7.80 12.12
CA GLU A 99 -18.85 8.57 13.29
C GLU A 99 -17.32 8.59 13.47
N ARG A 100 -16.60 7.64 12.86
CA ARG A 100 -15.12 7.62 12.82
C ARG A 100 -14.58 8.73 11.92
N ALA A 101 -15.34 9.12 10.90
CA ALA A 101 -15.04 10.28 10.09
C ALA A 101 -15.51 11.56 10.79
N ASP A 102 -14.92 11.82 11.94
CA ASP A 102 -15.30 12.90 12.84
C ASP A 102 -14.88 14.30 12.31
N THR A 103 -15.29 15.33 13.05
CA THR A 103 -15.00 16.72 12.69
C THR A 103 -13.49 17.01 12.70
N TRP A 104 -12.70 16.33 13.53
CA TRP A 104 -11.26 16.53 13.55
C TRP A 104 -10.63 16.01 12.25
N LEU A 105 -11.01 14.80 11.80
CA LEU A 105 -10.54 14.24 10.54
C LEU A 105 -10.96 15.10 9.35
N GLU A 106 -12.21 15.56 9.33
CA GLU A 106 -12.71 16.49 8.32
C GLU A 106 -11.85 17.76 8.25
N GLN A 107 -11.54 18.37 9.39
CA GLN A 107 -10.72 19.58 9.47
C GLN A 107 -9.28 19.32 9.02
N GLU A 108 -8.68 18.18 9.36
CA GLU A 108 -7.32 17.85 8.91
C GLU A 108 -7.26 17.61 7.39
N ILE A 109 -8.27 16.95 6.83
CA ILE A 109 -8.38 16.77 5.37
C ILE A 109 -8.59 18.13 4.69
N PHE A 110 -9.46 18.98 5.22
CA PHE A 110 -9.67 20.33 4.69
C PHE A 110 -8.38 21.16 4.75
N ARG A 111 -7.70 21.15 5.90
CA ARG A 111 -6.43 21.85 6.10
C ARG A 111 -5.37 21.39 5.09
N ALA A 112 -5.26 20.09 4.86
CA ALA A 112 -4.34 19.53 3.87
C ALA A 112 -4.74 19.89 2.43
N ALA A 113 -6.04 19.84 2.11
CA ALA A 113 -6.55 20.23 0.79
C ALA A 113 -6.25 21.70 0.48
N CYS A 114 -6.38 22.58 1.46
CA CYS A 114 -6.07 24.01 1.33
C CYS A 114 -4.58 24.37 1.32
N ASP A 115 -3.67 23.39 1.45
CA ASP A 115 -2.24 23.66 1.26
C ASP A 115 -2.00 24.15 -0.18
N GLY A 116 -1.31 25.28 -0.33
CA GLY A 116 -1.10 25.92 -1.64
C GLY A 116 -0.35 25.04 -2.65
N ARG A 117 0.28 23.93 -2.23
CA ARG A 117 0.93 22.95 -3.10
C ARG A 117 0.08 21.72 -3.39
N SER A 118 -1.06 21.53 -2.73
CA SER A 118 -1.96 20.41 -2.99
C SER A 118 -2.38 20.32 -4.47
N PRO A 119 -2.72 21.43 -5.16
CA PRO A 119 -2.99 21.39 -6.59
C PRO A 119 -1.85 20.80 -7.43
N ASP A 120 -0.58 21.04 -7.05
CA ASP A 120 0.56 20.48 -7.79
C ASP A 120 0.64 18.95 -7.68
N VAL A 121 0.25 18.38 -6.54
CA VAL A 121 0.18 16.93 -6.34
C VAL A 121 -0.90 16.32 -7.23
N PHE A 122 -2.09 16.91 -7.28
CA PHE A 122 -3.16 16.41 -8.17
C PHE A 122 -2.79 16.60 -9.64
N ARG A 123 -2.15 17.73 -9.98
CA ARG A 123 -1.68 18.00 -11.33
C ARG A 123 -0.59 17.03 -11.78
N SER A 124 0.28 16.56 -10.87
CA SER A 124 1.37 15.66 -11.23
C SER A 124 0.87 14.32 -11.81
N VAL A 125 -0.34 13.87 -11.44
CA VAL A 125 -0.96 12.63 -11.96
C VAL A 125 -1.06 12.63 -13.49
N PHE A 126 -1.26 13.79 -14.13
CA PHE A 126 -1.28 13.91 -15.59
C PHE A 126 0.07 13.59 -16.25
N TYR A 127 1.16 13.76 -15.52
CA TYR A 127 2.54 13.64 -16.01
C TYR A 127 3.26 12.38 -15.50
N LEU A 128 2.65 11.63 -14.57
CA LEU A 128 3.17 10.34 -14.14
C LEU A 128 3.19 9.36 -15.33
N PRO A 129 4.24 8.50 -15.41
CA PRO A 129 4.27 7.44 -16.42
C PRO A 129 3.07 6.50 -16.24
N PRO A 130 2.71 5.71 -17.27
CA PRO A 130 1.73 4.65 -17.14
C PRO A 130 2.05 3.75 -15.93
N PRO A 131 1.06 3.39 -15.09
CA PRO A 131 1.31 2.56 -13.91
C PRO A 131 1.56 1.10 -14.31
N ARG A 132 2.53 0.44 -13.65
CA ARG A 132 2.67 -1.02 -13.67
C ARG A 132 1.45 -1.68 -13.03
N ALA A 133 1.07 -2.88 -13.47
CA ALA A 133 -0.04 -3.60 -12.87
C ALA A 133 0.29 -4.03 -11.43
N LEU A 134 -0.67 -3.84 -10.53
CA LEU A 134 -0.55 -4.15 -9.11
C LEU A 134 -0.30 -5.64 -8.88
N ASN A 135 -0.99 -6.52 -9.62
CA ASN A 135 -0.75 -7.96 -9.55
C ASN A 135 0.67 -8.33 -9.98
N TRP A 136 1.22 -7.70 -11.03
CA TRP A 136 2.60 -7.93 -11.44
C TRP A 136 3.60 -7.44 -10.39
N LEU A 137 3.37 -6.25 -9.82
CA LEU A 137 4.20 -5.71 -8.73
C LEU A 137 4.28 -6.70 -7.56
N VAL A 138 3.17 -7.33 -7.21
CA VAL A 138 3.06 -8.25 -6.07
C VAL A 138 3.57 -9.66 -6.40
N ALA A 139 3.09 -10.27 -7.48
CA ALA A 139 3.28 -11.68 -7.80
C ALA A 139 4.60 -11.97 -8.52
N ASP A 140 5.06 -11.04 -9.36
CA ASP A 140 6.21 -11.24 -10.24
C ASP A 140 7.45 -10.48 -9.76
N ALA A 141 7.30 -9.21 -9.37
CA ALA A 141 8.43 -8.36 -9.00
C ALA A 141 8.81 -8.48 -7.52
N TRP A 142 7.85 -8.27 -6.61
CA TRP A 142 8.08 -8.38 -5.15
C TRP A 142 8.20 -9.83 -4.69
N ARG A 143 7.19 -10.66 -4.99
CA ARG A 143 7.12 -12.11 -4.69
C ARG A 143 7.13 -12.50 -3.20
N GLY A 144 7.38 -11.58 -2.28
CA GLY A 144 7.38 -11.84 -0.84
C GLY A 144 5.97 -11.87 -0.23
N PRO A 145 5.86 -12.13 1.09
CA PRO A 145 4.58 -12.20 1.78
C PRO A 145 3.77 -10.93 1.55
N THR A 146 2.50 -11.09 1.15
CA THR A 146 1.58 -9.95 0.95
C THR A 146 0.24 -10.19 1.65
N LEU A 147 -0.26 -9.17 2.34
CA LEU A 147 -1.61 -9.12 2.89
C LEU A 147 -2.43 -8.08 2.14
N VAL A 148 -3.61 -8.47 1.66
CA VAL A 148 -4.59 -7.56 1.04
C VAL A 148 -5.75 -7.38 1.99
N LEU A 149 -5.91 -6.19 2.56
CA LEU A 149 -7.06 -5.82 3.39
C LEU A 149 -8.04 -5.03 2.53
N GLN A 150 -9.14 -5.66 2.13
CA GLN A 150 -10.15 -5.05 1.27
C GLN A 150 -11.46 -4.81 2.04
N GLY A 151 -11.85 -3.55 2.19
CA GLY A 151 -13.21 -3.17 2.57
C GLY A 151 -14.18 -3.53 1.44
N VAL A 152 -15.15 -4.40 1.70
CA VAL A 152 -16.11 -4.86 0.68
C VAL A 152 -17.18 -3.83 0.32
N LEU A 153 -17.26 -2.75 1.10
CA LEU A 153 -18.16 -1.62 0.87
C LEU A 153 -17.40 -0.39 0.38
N ASP A 154 -16.11 -0.52 0.01
CA ASP A 154 -15.33 0.57 -0.57
C ASP A 154 -16.01 1.05 -1.86
N PRO A 155 -16.52 2.29 -1.90
CA PRO A 155 -17.33 2.73 -3.01
C PRO A 155 -16.49 3.26 -4.19
N LEU A 156 -15.17 3.32 -4.06
CA LEU A 156 -14.28 3.86 -5.09
C LEU A 156 -13.94 2.85 -6.20
N ASN A 157 -14.26 1.58 -6.00
CA ASN A 157 -13.88 0.51 -6.92
C ASN A 157 -14.80 -0.70 -6.80
N ASP A 158 -14.65 -1.66 -7.73
CA ASP A 158 -15.21 -3.00 -7.57
C ASP A 158 -14.44 -3.78 -6.50
N ALA A 159 -14.75 -3.51 -5.23
CA ALA A 159 -14.02 -4.06 -4.09
C ALA A 159 -13.99 -5.59 -4.08
N ALA A 160 -15.15 -6.22 -4.36
CA ALA A 160 -15.28 -7.67 -4.38
C ALA A 160 -14.47 -8.29 -5.53
N GLY A 161 -14.58 -7.71 -6.74
CA GLY A 161 -13.81 -8.13 -7.90
C GLY A 161 -12.31 -7.97 -7.69
N ARG A 162 -11.87 -6.83 -7.17
CA ARG A 162 -10.45 -6.57 -6.90
C ARG A 162 -9.84 -7.54 -5.91
N ALA A 163 -10.52 -7.84 -4.79
CA ALA A 163 -10.04 -8.85 -3.85
C ALA A 163 -9.94 -10.24 -4.50
N ALA A 164 -10.96 -10.64 -5.26
CA ALA A 164 -10.95 -11.93 -5.96
C ALA A 164 -9.83 -12.01 -7.02
N GLN A 165 -9.59 -10.94 -7.77
CA GLN A 165 -8.51 -10.88 -8.75
C GLN A 165 -7.14 -10.93 -8.08
N MET A 166 -6.93 -10.23 -6.95
CA MET A 166 -5.67 -10.30 -6.21
C MET A 166 -5.41 -11.72 -5.70
N GLU A 167 -6.40 -12.40 -5.13
CA GLU A 167 -6.27 -13.81 -4.71
C GLU A 167 -5.96 -14.75 -5.88
N ALA A 168 -6.61 -14.54 -7.03
CA ALA A 168 -6.43 -15.39 -8.20
C ALA A 168 -5.07 -15.18 -8.90
N LEU A 169 -4.57 -13.95 -8.92
CA LEU A 169 -3.37 -13.58 -9.68
C LEU A 169 -2.09 -13.53 -8.83
N CYS A 170 -2.21 -13.42 -7.50
CA CYS A 170 -1.06 -13.26 -6.60
C CYS A 170 -0.98 -14.42 -5.59
N PRO A 171 -0.27 -15.52 -5.90
CA PRO A 171 -0.19 -16.69 -5.01
C PRO A 171 0.52 -16.41 -3.68
N ASN A 172 1.32 -15.36 -3.61
CA ASN A 172 1.99 -14.87 -2.41
C ASN A 172 1.13 -13.87 -1.59
N ALA A 173 -0.10 -13.59 -2.03
CA ALA A 173 -1.00 -12.68 -1.35
C ALA A 173 -2.13 -13.44 -0.64
N LYS A 174 -2.39 -13.04 0.60
CA LYS A 174 -3.59 -13.44 1.36
C LYS A 174 -4.55 -12.28 1.40
N ALA A 175 -5.76 -12.42 0.87
CA ALA A 175 -6.77 -11.38 0.98
C ALA A 175 -7.71 -11.61 2.17
N VAL A 176 -8.04 -10.53 2.85
CA VAL A 176 -9.00 -10.46 3.95
C VAL A 176 -10.04 -9.42 3.56
N ARG A 177 -11.29 -9.87 3.49
CA ARG A 177 -12.46 -9.04 3.18
C ARG A 177 -13.04 -8.51 4.50
N LEU A 178 -13.20 -7.20 4.59
CA LEU A 178 -13.63 -6.48 5.79
C LEU A 178 -14.97 -5.79 5.53
N GLN A 179 -15.86 -5.79 6.52
CA GLN A 179 -17.12 -5.04 6.47
C GLN A 179 -16.87 -3.55 6.76
N ALA A 180 -16.25 -2.88 5.79
CA ALA A 180 -15.81 -1.50 5.85
C ALA A 180 -15.78 -0.89 4.45
N GLY A 181 -15.75 0.43 4.38
CA GLY A 181 -15.53 1.24 3.20
C GLY A 181 -14.05 1.43 2.87
N HIS A 182 -13.67 2.66 2.52
CA HIS A 182 -12.38 2.95 1.90
C HIS A 182 -11.19 3.00 2.88
N CYS A 183 -11.46 3.31 4.16
CA CYS A 183 -10.45 3.46 5.21
C CYS A 183 -10.64 2.42 6.33
N PRO A 184 -10.58 1.10 6.04
CA PRO A 184 -10.90 0.06 7.01
C PRO A 184 -9.99 0.08 8.25
N GLN A 185 -8.76 0.57 8.12
CA GLN A 185 -7.82 0.73 9.23
C GLN A 185 -8.30 1.72 10.30
N ASP A 186 -9.13 2.67 9.88
CA ASP A 186 -9.72 3.67 10.75
C ASP A 186 -11.18 3.32 11.08
N GLU A 187 -11.94 2.79 10.12
CA GLU A 187 -13.34 2.45 10.30
C GLU A 187 -13.58 1.18 11.13
N GLN A 188 -12.71 0.17 10.99
CA GLN A 188 -12.79 -1.13 11.67
C GLN A 188 -11.41 -1.56 12.22
N PRO A 189 -10.82 -0.77 13.14
CA PRO A 189 -9.42 -0.91 13.54
C PRO A 189 -9.13 -2.25 14.21
N GLU A 190 -10.05 -2.80 15.00
CA GLU A 190 -9.86 -4.11 15.65
C GLU A 190 -9.75 -5.24 14.62
N ALA A 191 -10.62 -5.23 13.61
CA ALA A 191 -10.60 -6.24 12.55
C ALA A 191 -9.32 -6.15 11.72
N VAL A 192 -8.90 -4.94 11.36
CA VAL A 192 -7.64 -4.68 10.64
C VAL A 192 -6.43 -5.11 11.45
N ASN A 193 -6.33 -4.67 12.71
CA ASN A 193 -5.19 -4.96 13.58
C ASN A 193 -5.08 -6.46 13.86
N ASN A 194 -6.20 -7.15 14.08
CA ASN A 194 -6.20 -8.60 14.27
C ASN A 194 -5.68 -9.33 13.02
N ALA A 195 -6.19 -8.99 11.83
CA ALA A 195 -5.74 -9.59 10.58
C ALA A 195 -4.25 -9.31 10.31
N LEU A 196 -3.81 -8.07 10.55
CA LEU A 196 -2.43 -7.63 10.37
C LEU A 196 -1.48 -8.37 11.30
N LEU A 197 -1.75 -8.36 12.61
CA LEU A 197 -0.87 -8.98 13.61
C LEU A 197 -0.78 -10.50 13.42
N GLN A 198 -1.90 -11.16 13.14
CA GLN A 198 -1.91 -12.59 12.85
C GLN A 198 -1.02 -12.92 11.64
N TRP A 199 -1.19 -12.18 10.55
CA TRP A 199 -0.42 -12.37 9.33
C TRP A 199 1.08 -12.07 9.52
N ILE A 200 1.44 -11.02 10.27
CA ILE A 200 2.86 -10.74 10.55
C ILE A 200 3.50 -11.93 11.28
N VAL A 201 2.81 -12.49 12.28
CA VAL A 201 3.33 -13.66 13.03
C VAL A 201 3.45 -14.88 12.13
N SER A 202 2.44 -15.21 11.34
CA SER A 202 2.43 -16.43 10.52
C SER A 202 3.32 -16.36 9.28
N ASP A 203 3.26 -15.26 8.55
CA ASP A 203 3.78 -15.19 7.17
C ASP A 203 5.06 -14.36 7.05
N VAL A 204 5.29 -13.41 7.95
CA VAL A 204 6.51 -12.57 7.94
C VAL A 204 7.54 -13.09 8.93
N MET A 205 7.15 -13.34 10.17
CA MET A 205 8.04 -13.89 11.20
C MET A 205 8.19 -15.41 11.10
N GLY A 206 7.13 -16.12 10.73
CA GLY A 206 7.15 -17.59 10.59
C GLY A 206 8.03 -18.11 9.44
N GLN A 207 8.40 -17.26 8.48
CA GLN A 207 9.37 -17.59 7.43
C GLN A 207 10.83 -17.44 7.89
N ALA A 208 11.08 -16.85 9.05
CA ALA A 208 12.39 -16.87 9.70
C ALA A 208 12.62 -18.24 10.40
N GLY A 209 12.79 -19.30 9.61
CA GLY A 209 13.19 -20.62 10.11
C GLY A 209 14.62 -20.65 10.69
N PRO A 210 14.97 -21.67 11.51
CA PRO A 210 16.06 -21.64 12.49
C PRO A 210 17.45 -21.71 11.84
N GLY A 211 18.07 -20.55 11.59
CA GLY A 211 19.36 -20.44 10.89
C GLY A 211 20.48 -19.74 11.67
N ALA A 212 20.36 -19.56 12.98
CA ALA A 212 21.37 -18.87 13.79
C ALA A 212 21.60 -19.53 15.16
N ALA A 213 21.79 -20.85 15.17
CA ALA A 213 22.36 -21.56 16.33
C ALA A 213 22.97 -22.89 15.87
N SER A 214 24.13 -22.85 15.21
CA SER A 214 25.00 -24.02 15.15
C SER A 214 26.48 -23.60 15.10
N GLY A 215 27.21 -24.00 16.15
CA GLY A 215 28.62 -24.39 16.01
C GLY A 215 29.67 -23.33 16.36
N SER A 216 29.96 -23.19 17.65
CA SER A 216 31.34 -23.04 18.14
C SER A 216 31.40 -23.42 19.62
N GLU A 217 31.16 -24.70 19.92
CA GLU A 217 31.78 -25.31 21.10
C GLU A 217 33.28 -25.40 20.81
N VAL A 218 34.05 -24.49 21.42
CA VAL A 218 35.50 -24.61 21.46
C VAL A 218 35.83 -25.75 22.41
N ALA A 219 36.47 -26.77 21.85
CA ALA A 219 36.90 -27.97 22.53
C ALA A 219 37.72 -27.67 23.79
N ALA A 220 37.43 -28.44 24.83
CA ALA A 220 38.22 -28.53 26.05
C ALA A 220 39.64 -28.99 25.75
N ALA A 221 40.63 -28.22 26.23
CA ALA A 221 42.00 -28.68 26.39
C ALA A 221 42.23 -29.04 27.86
N ALA A 222 42.47 -30.32 28.13
CA ALA A 222 42.97 -30.84 29.41
C ALA A 222 44.51 -30.70 29.47
N PRO A 223 45.13 -30.79 30.66
CA PRO A 223 46.32 -30.03 31.01
C PRO A 223 47.64 -30.74 30.65
N ALA A 224 48.69 -29.95 30.42
CA ALA A 224 50.07 -30.43 30.42
C ALA A 224 50.67 -30.29 31.83
N ALA A 225 51.15 -31.41 32.36
CA ALA A 225 51.91 -31.50 33.60
C ALA A 225 53.33 -30.96 33.42
N SER A 226 53.81 -30.21 34.42
CA SER A 226 55.21 -30.14 34.90
C SER A 226 55.21 -29.44 36.25
#